data_AF-A0AAE1SYG0-F1
#
_entry.id   AF-A0AAE1SYG0-F1
#
_cell.length_a   1.000
_cell.length_b   1.000
_cell.length_c   1.000
_cell.angle_alpha   90.00
_cell.angle_beta   90.00
_cell.angle_gamma   90.00
#
_symmetry.space_group_name_H-M   'P 1'
#
loop_
_entity.id
_entity.type
_entity.pdbx_description
1 polymer ?
#
loop_
_entity_poly.entity_id
_entity_poly.type
_entity_poly.pdbx_seq_one_letter_code
_entity_poly.pdbx_strand_id
1 'polypeptide(L)'
;MDVINEFTGEALRTLCLAYKDIEDDPVRPGVKNVVKTCLDAGITVRMVTGDNIKTAKAIAKECGILTADGLAIEGPEFCNKTPDEMRHIIPRIQVIARSSPMDKLVLVNNLRGMFKEIAAVTGDGTNDALALHEADIGFAMGIAGTEVAKESADIIVLDDNFSTIVSVAKWGRSVYINIQKFVQFQLTLLWVNLIMDTLGAIALATEPPHEGLMSRPPVGREVSLISTMMWRNIIGQSTFQLAILLVFNFTGKQILRLEGSDTTIVLNTFIFNTFVFCQVFNEINCRDMEKINVFRGIFGSWIFLGVIISTVVFQVVIVEFLGTFASTTPLSLKLWLLSVLIGAASLIVAVILKLITIEQRNTKHHDGYDLLPNGPELA
;
A
#
# COMPACT_ATOMS: atom_id res chain seq x y z
N MET A 1 -22.42 3.43 -0.25
CA MET A 1 -21.73 4.72 -0.49
C MET A 1 -21.69 5.57 0.79
N ASP A 2 -22.66 5.43 1.69
CA ASP A 2 -22.71 6.21 2.94
C ASP A 2 -21.60 5.86 3.96
N VAL A 3 -21.20 4.59 4.07
CA VAL A 3 -20.08 4.17 4.95
C VAL A 3 -18.74 4.72 4.49
N ILE A 4 -18.51 4.87 3.18
CA ILE A 4 -17.26 5.44 2.64
C ILE A 4 -17.23 6.95 2.89
N ASN A 5 -18.36 7.63 2.74
CA ASN A 5 -18.47 9.07 3.05
C ASN A 5 -18.26 9.35 4.54
N GLU A 6 -18.79 8.50 5.42
CA GLU A 6 -18.63 8.61 6.88
C GLU A 6 -17.17 8.37 7.33
N PHE A 7 -16.42 7.51 6.63
CA PHE A 7 -14.99 7.26 6.88
C PHE A 7 -14.04 8.28 6.21
N THR A 8 -14.41 8.87 5.07
CA THR A 8 -13.58 9.93 4.42
C THR A 8 -13.56 11.26 5.17
N GLY A 9 -14.39 11.42 6.20
CA GLY A 9 -14.41 12.60 7.08
C GLY A 9 -13.22 12.69 8.05
N GLU A 10 -12.35 11.66 8.13
CA GLU A 10 -11.30 11.58 9.16
C GLU A 10 -9.97 12.23 8.80
N ALA A 11 -9.76 12.63 7.54
CA ALA A 11 -8.46 13.14 7.11
C ALA A 11 -8.15 14.55 7.66
N LEU A 12 -9.17 15.35 8.02
CA LEU A 12 -9.03 16.65 8.67
C LEU A 12 -10.41 17.04 9.22
N ARG A 13 -10.60 16.97 10.55
CA ARG A 13 -11.89 17.28 11.20
C ARG A 13 -11.95 18.73 11.68
N THR A 14 -10.80 19.33 11.99
CA THR A 14 -10.71 20.68 12.54
C THR A 14 -9.56 21.48 11.95
N LEU A 15 -9.85 22.73 11.58
CA LEU A 15 -8.89 23.73 11.13
C LEU A 15 -8.94 24.95 12.06
N CYS A 16 -7.86 25.20 12.79
CA CYS A 16 -7.70 26.38 13.64
C CYS A 16 -6.94 27.48 12.87
N LEU A 17 -7.59 28.64 12.73
CA LEU A 17 -7.06 29.83 12.09
C LEU A 17 -6.51 30.76 13.15
N ALA A 18 -5.18 30.92 13.19
CA ALA A 18 -4.61 32.12 13.79
C ALA A 18 -4.83 33.26 12.82
N TYR A 19 -5.55 34.29 13.28
CA TYR A 19 -5.57 35.58 12.61
C TYR A 19 -4.58 36.51 13.33
N LYS A 20 -3.89 37.34 12.56
CA LYS A 20 -2.89 38.28 13.04
C LYS A 20 -3.55 39.45 13.79
N ASP A 21 -2.97 39.83 14.92
CA ASP A 21 -3.32 41.03 15.70
C ASP A 21 -2.95 42.31 14.92
N ILE A 22 -3.87 42.89 14.15
CA ILE A 22 -3.82 44.32 13.75
C ILE A 22 -5.25 44.85 13.60
N GLU A 23 -5.57 45.92 14.33
CA GLU A 23 -6.88 46.59 14.43
C GLU A 23 -7.53 47.06 13.11
N ASP A 24 -6.88 46.90 11.95
CA ASP A 24 -7.32 47.45 10.65
C ASP A 24 -7.01 46.55 9.42
N ASP A 25 -6.75 45.24 9.57
CA ASP A 25 -6.51 44.37 8.40
C ASP A 25 -7.86 43.89 7.80
N PRO A 26 -8.25 44.29 6.58
CA PRO A 26 -9.49 43.82 5.97
C PRO A 26 -9.46 42.30 5.75
N VAL A 27 -10.62 41.65 5.86
CA VAL A 27 -10.76 40.23 5.54
C VAL A 27 -10.24 39.97 4.13
N ARG A 28 -9.26 39.09 3.99
CA ARG A 28 -8.68 38.77 2.69
C ARG A 28 -9.76 38.27 1.72
N PRO A 29 -9.76 38.74 0.47
CA PRO A 29 -10.77 38.33 -0.51
C PRO A 29 -10.72 36.81 -0.71
N GLY A 30 -11.89 36.17 -0.63
CA GLY A 30 -12.04 34.72 -0.81
C GLY A 30 -12.12 33.90 0.49
N VAL A 31 -11.71 34.43 1.66
CA VAL A 31 -11.74 33.69 2.94
C VAL A 31 -13.13 33.14 3.25
N LYS A 32 -14.18 33.93 3.03
CA LYS A 32 -15.58 33.49 3.23
C LYS A 32 -15.95 32.25 2.40
N ASN A 33 -15.52 32.19 1.15
CA ASN A 33 -15.79 31.04 0.28
C ASN A 33 -15.00 29.81 0.73
N VAL A 34 -13.77 30.01 1.20
CA VAL A 34 -12.91 28.94 1.72
C VAL A 34 -13.48 28.38 3.03
N VAL A 35 -13.90 29.24 3.97
CA VAL A 35 -14.57 28.83 5.22
C VAL A 35 -15.83 28.03 4.90
N LYS A 36 -16.67 28.51 3.98
CA LYS A 36 -17.85 27.76 3.54
C LYS A 36 -17.48 26.38 2.97
N THR A 37 -16.46 26.32 2.11
CA THR A 37 -15.99 25.04 1.52
C THR A 37 -15.48 24.08 2.60
N CYS A 38 -14.79 24.58 3.62
CA CYS A 38 -14.35 23.77 4.77
C CYS A 38 -15.55 23.22 5.54
N LEU A 39 -16.52 24.07 5.89
CA LEU A 39 -17.72 23.66 6.62
C LEU A 39 -18.55 22.63 5.84
N ASP A 40 -18.77 22.86 4.54
CA ASP A 40 -19.46 21.92 3.63
C ASP A 40 -18.71 20.57 3.52
N ALA A 41 -17.39 20.58 3.71
CA ALA A 41 -16.53 19.39 3.71
C ALA A 41 -16.40 18.70 5.08
N GLY A 42 -17.15 19.16 6.09
CA GLY A 42 -17.14 18.64 7.47
C GLY A 42 -15.95 19.10 8.32
N ILE A 43 -15.21 20.12 7.88
CA ILE A 43 -14.05 20.68 8.60
C ILE A 43 -14.55 21.84 9.48
N THR A 44 -14.42 21.68 10.80
CA THR A 44 -14.76 22.74 11.75
C THR A 44 -13.69 23.82 11.74
N VAL A 45 -14.04 25.03 11.32
CA VAL A 45 -13.12 26.17 11.32
C VAL A 45 -13.26 26.94 12.64
N ARG A 46 -12.13 27.16 13.33
CA ARG A 46 -12.09 27.93 14.59
C ARG A 46 -11.13 29.11 14.44
N MET A 47 -11.52 30.30 14.89
CA MET A 47 -10.67 31.49 14.93
C MET A 47 -10.03 31.64 16.31
N VAL A 48 -8.72 31.81 16.38
CA VAL A 48 -8.00 32.09 17.63
C VAL A 48 -7.13 33.32 17.44
N THR A 49 -7.47 34.42 18.12
CA THR A 49 -6.84 35.74 17.95
C THR A 49 -6.52 36.39 19.31
N GLY A 50 -5.52 37.27 19.34
CA GLY A 50 -5.21 38.15 20.48
C GLY A 50 -6.14 39.36 20.58
N ASP A 51 -6.94 39.62 19.53
CA ASP A 51 -7.89 40.73 19.48
C ASP A 51 -8.98 40.66 20.57
N ASN A 52 -9.63 41.79 20.81
CA ASN A 52 -10.80 41.87 21.66
C ASN A 52 -11.96 41.01 21.11
N ILE A 53 -12.73 40.39 22.01
CA ILE A 53 -13.88 39.55 21.67
C ILE A 53 -14.92 40.25 20.78
N LYS A 54 -15.09 41.57 20.90
CA LYS A 54 -16.03 42.32 20.04
C LYS A 54 -15.58 42.32 18.58
N THR A 55 -14.30 42.62 18.34
CA THR A 55 -13.68 42.63 17.01
C THR A 55 -13.65 41.23 16.42
N ALA A 56 -13.18 40.25 17.19
CA ALA A 56 -13.12 38.85 16.77
C ALA A 56 -14.51 38.31 16.38
N LYS A 57 -15.58 38.64 17.14
CA LYS A 57 -16.96 38.27 16.79
C LYS A 57 -17.44 38.92 15.49
N ALA A 58 -17.05 40.16 15.21
CA ALA A 58 -17.43 40.86 13.99
C ALA A 58 -16.79 40.19 12.75
N ILE A 59 -15.46 39.99 12.80
CA ILE A 59 -14.70 39.35 11.72
C ILE A 59 -15.18 37.90 11.52
N ALA A 60 -15.37 37.14 12.59
CA ALA A 60 -15.83 35.76 12.50
C ALA A 60 -17.23 35.64 11.88
N LYS A 61 -18.13 36.60 12.12
CA LYS A 61 -19.45 36.65 11.46
C LYS A 61 -19.34 37.01 9.99
N GLU A 62 -18.48 37.95 9.64
CA GLU A 62 -18.24 38.35 8.25
C GLU A 62 -17.68 37.19 7.41
N CYS A 63 -16.72 36.46 7.97
CA CYS A 63 -16.10 35.27 7.38
C CYS A 63 -17.02 34.03 7.36
N GLY A 64 -18.12 34.03 8.11
CA GLY A 64 -19.02 32.88 8.23
C GLY A 64 -18.51 31.77 9.16
N ILE A 65 -17.58 32.09 10.07
CA ILE A 65 -17.03 31.17 11.08
C ILE A 65 -17.97 31.07 12.28
N LEU A 66 -18.47 32.22 12.77
CA LEU A 66 -19.35 32.27 13.94
C LEU A 66 -20.82 32.05 13.53
N THR A 67 -21.38 30.90 13.87
CA THR A 67 -22.78 30.53 13.65
C THR A 67 -23.66 30.93 14.85
N ALA A 68 -24.99 30.86 14.70
CA ALA A 68 -25.92 31.22 15.76
C ALA A 68 -25.78 30.34 17.02
N ASP A 69 -25.43 29.07 16.86
CA ASP A 69 -25.26 28.10 17.95
C ASP A 69 -23.82 28.02 18.50
N GLY A 70 -22.90 28.73 17.83
CA GLY A 70 -21.49 28.75 18.12
C GLY A 70 -21.12 29.62 19.33
N LEU A 71 -20.04 29.24 20.00
CA LEU A 71 -19.52 29.93 21.17
C LEU A 71 -18.28 30.75 20.84
N ALA A 72 -18.25 31.96 21.38
CA ALA A 72 -17.08 32.84 21.37
C ALA A 72 -16.71 33.18 22.82
N ILE A 73 -15.48 32.86 23.21
CA ILE A 73 -14.96 32.93 24.59
C ILE A 73 -13.62 33.68 24.61
N GLU A 74 -13.23 34.25 25.74
CA GLU A 74 -11.89 34.83 25.91
C GLU A 74 -10.88 33.77 26.41
N GLY A 75 -9.63 33.86 25.98
CA GLY A 75 -8.55 32.93 26.34
C GLY A 75 -8.42 32.66 27.85
N PRO A 76 -8.36 33.71 28.71
CA PRO A 76 -8.31 33.53 30.16
C PRO A 76 -9.55 32.81 30.74
N GLU A 77 -10.73 32.99 30.14
CA GLU A 77 -11.93 32.26 30.58
C GLU A 77 -11.88 30.79 30.15
N PHE A 78 -11.36 30.52 28.95
CA PHE A 78 -11.17 29.16 28.43
C PHE A 78 -10.20 28.35 29.28
N CYS A 79 -9.04 28.92 29.63
CA CYS A 79 -8.03 28.24 30.44
C CYS A 79 -8.46 27.99 31.89
N ASN A 80 -9.42 28.74 32.41
CA ASN A 80 -9.97 28.55 33.75
C ASN A 80 -11.05 27.44 33.83
N LYS A 81 -11.46 26.85 32.69
CA LYS A 81 -12.43 25.75 32.70
C LYS A 81 -11.77 24.45 33.16
N THR A 82 -12.55 23.65 33.87
CA THR A 82 -12.15 22.28 34.23
C THR A 82 -12.18 21.35 33.02
N PRO A 83 -11.46 20.21 33.03
CA PRO A 83 -11.49 19.25 31.93
C PRO A 83 -12.89 18.71 31.59
N ASP A 84 -13.79 18.63 32.57
CA ASP A 84 -15.18 18.20 32.35
C ASP A 84 -16.01 19.29 31.66
N GLU A 85 -15.83 20.56 32.03
CA GLU A 85 -16.46 21.68 31.32
C GLU A 85 -15.92 21.81 29.89
N MET A 86 -14.61 21.63 29.70
CA MET A 86 -13.97 21.67 28.39
C MET A 86 -14.58 20.66 27.42
N ARG A 87 -14.99 19.46 27.88
CA ARG A 87 -15.68 18.46 27.05
C ARG A 87 -16.95 18.96 26.39
N HIS A 88 -17.71 19.80 27.10
CA HIS A 88 -18.98 20.33 26.61
C HIS A 88 -18.82 21.62 25.80
N ILE A 89 -17.76 22.38 26.07
CA ILE A 89 -17.56 23.72 25.51
C ILE A 89 -16.74 23.66 24.21
N ILE A 90 -15.66 22.88 24.15
CA ILE A 90 -14.74 22.80 22.98
C ILE A 90 -15.44 22.48 21.65
N PRO A 91 -16.42 21.55 21.59
CA PRO A 91 -17.15 21.28 20.34
C PRO A 91 -17.91 22.49 19.81
N ARG A 92 -18.30 23.42 20.69
CA ARG A 92 -19.07 24.63 20.34
C ARG A 92 -18.20 25.85 20.13
N ILE A 93 -16.96 25.86 20.62
CA ILE A 93 -16.04 26.99 20.46
C ILE A 93 -15.74 27.17 18.96
N GLN A 94 -16.04 28.36 18.46
CA GLN A 94 -15.69 28.82 17.11
C GLN A 94 -14.74 30.02 17.15
N VAL A 95 -14.74 30.78 18.25
CA VAL A 95 -13.87 31.95 18.41
C VAL A 95 -13.24 31.95 19.80
N ILE A 96 -11.93 32.05 19.88
CA ILE A 96 -11.18 32.40 21.09
C ILE A 96 -10.52 33.75 20.86
N ALA A 97 -10.88 34.74 21.68
CA ALA A 97 -10.35 36.09 21.63
C ALA A 97 -9.40 36.36 22.81
N ARG A 98 -8.55 37.39 22.73
CA ARG A 98 -7.51 37.67 23.72
C ARG A 98 -6.65 36.45 24.07
N SER A 99 -6.39 35.61 23.06
CA SER A 99 -5.68 34.35 23.22
C SER A 99 -4.20 34.60 23.45
N SER A 100 -3.63 33.97 24.48
CA SER A 100 -2.19 33.81 24.64
C SER A 100 -1.64 32.69 23.74
N PRO A 101 -0.32 32.62 23.49
CA PRO A 101 0.32 31.47 22.84
C PRO A 101 0.01 30.14 23.54
N MET A 102 -0.06 30.15 24.87
CA MET A 102 -0.37 28.94 25.66
C MET A 102 -1.83 28.51 25.49
N ASP A 103 -2.76 29.46 25.32
CA ASP A 103 -4.17 29.14 25.13
C ASP A 103 -4.40 28.38 23.81
N LYS A 104 -3.66 28.77 22.75
CA LYS A 104 -3.64 28.05 21.46
C LYS A 104 -3.17 26.61 21.64
N LEU A 105 -2.05 26.42 22.34
CA LEU A 105 -1.48 25.11 22.63
C LEU A 105 -2.45 24.23 23.44
N VAL A 106 -3.10 24.79 24.46
CA VAL A 106 -4.11 24.08 25.27
C VAL A 106 -5.29 23.63 24.40
N LEU A 107 -5.77 24.48 23.49
CA LEU A 107 -6.84 24.09 22.57
C LEU A 107 -6.41 22.91 21.69
N VAL A 108 -5.23 23.00 21.05
CA VAL A 108 -4.70 21.96 20.17
C VAL A 108 -4.54 20.63 20.92
N ASN A 109 -3.95 20.66 22.11
CA ASN A 109 -3.77 19.47 22.94
C ASN A 109 -5.10 18.81 23.34
N ASN A 110 -6.12 19.61 23.68
CA ASN A 110 -7.43 19.06 24.00
C ASN A 110 -8.11 18.47 22.76
N LEU A 111 -8.04 19.13 21.60
CA LEU A 111 -8.61 18.60 20.35
C LEU A 111 -7.96 17.25 19.97
N ARG A 112 -6.63 17.16 20.04
CA ARG A 112 -5.88 15.94 19.70
C ARG A 112 -6.03 14.83 20.74
N GLY A 113 -5.92 15.16 22.02
CA GLY A 113 -5.94 14.19 23.11
C GLY A 113 -7.35 13.74 23.50
N MET A 114 -8.21 14.71 23.84
CA MET A 114 -9.54 14.45 24.39
C MET A 114 -10.55 14.05 23.32
N PHE A 115 -10.53 14.73 22.18
CA PHE A 115 -11.49 14.50 21.09
C PHE A 115 -10.93 13.62 19.96
N LYS A 116 -9.62 13.33 19.97
CA LYS A 116 -8.94 12.56 18.91
C LYS A 116 -9.19 13.13 17.52
N GLU A 117 -9.32 14.45 17.44
CA GLU A 117 -9.47 15.16 16.17
C GLU A 117 -8.10 15.43 15.56
N ILE A 118 -8.03 15.35 14.22
CA ILE A 118 -6.89 15.86 13.48
C ILE A 118 -6.97 17.38 13.45
N ALA A 119 -6.04 18.04 14.12
CA ALA A 119 -5.98 19.48 14.27
C ALA A 119 -4.94 20.08 13.32
N ALA A 120 -5.41 20.90 12.38
CA ALA A 120 -4.55 21.76 11.58
C ALA A 120 -4.48 23.17 12.18
N VAL A 121 -3.28 23.73 12.33
CA VAL A 121 -3.06 25.09 12.85
C VAL A 121 -2.36 25.90 11.78
N THR A 122 -2.79 27.15 11.57
CA THR A 122 -2.01 28.13 10.80
C THR A 122 -1.50 29.23 11.71
N GLY A 123 -0.32 29.77 11.40
CA GLY A 123 0.31 30.86 12.13
C GLY A 123 1.42 31.55 11.33
N ASP A 124 1.67 32.80 11.62
CA ASP A 124 2.72 33.62 10.98
C ASP A 124 3.72 34.16 12.01
N GLY A 125 3.36 34.22 13.29
CA GLY A 125 4.21 34.77 14.35
C GLY A 125 5.04 33.73 15.10
N THR A 126 6.08 34.20 15.80
CA THR A 126 6.86 33.40 16.76
C THR A 126 5.99 32.82 17.88
N ASN A 127 4.89 33.51 18.20
CA ASN A 127 3.88 33.09 19.17
C ASN A 127 3.11 31.82 18.76
N ASP A 128 3.07 31.49 17.47
CA ASP A 128 2.34 30.33 16.96
C ASP A 128 3.22 29.08 16.87
N ALA A 129 4.54 29.23 17.00
CA ALA A 129 5.52 28.16 16.81
C ALA A 129 5.21 26.90 17.63
N LEU A 130 4.85 27.06 18.92
CA LEU A 130 4.50 25.93 19.78
C LEU A 130 3.22 25.22 19.34
N ALA A 131 2.20 25.98 18.92
CA ALA A 131 0.94 25.41 18.47
C ALA A 131 1.06 24.78 17.08
N LEU A 132 1.93 25.32 16.21
CA LEU A 132 2.26 24.75 14.91
C LEU A 132 2.97 23.40 15.06
N HIS A 133 3.97 23.32 15.94
CA HIS A 133 4.71 22.08 16.20
C HIS A 133 3.85 21.01 16.88
N GLU A 134 2.92 21.40 17.76
CA GLU A 134 2.04 20.46 18.45
C GLU A 134 0.77 20.10 17.66
N ALA A 135 0.50 20.76 16.54
CA ALA A 135 -0.60 20.38 15.65
C ALA A 135 -0.30 19.03 14.97
N ASP A 136 -1.32 18.35 14.46
CA ASP A 136 -1.06 17.23 13.54
C ASP A 136 -0.58 17.75 12.18
N ILE A 137 -0.97 18.99 11.83
CA ILE A 137 -0.53 19.69 10.62
C ILE A 137 -0.35 21.18 10.92
N GLY A 138 0.89 21.67 10.93
CA GLY A 138 1.23 23.09 11.02
C GLY A 138 1.35 23.77 9.65
N PHE A 139 0.70 24.93 9.49
CA PHE A 139 0.77 25.78 8.29
C PHE A 139 1.42 27.13 8.60
N ALA A 140 2.63 27.37 8.08
CA ALA A 140 3.29 28.67 8.15
C ALA A 140 3.07 29.51 6.90
N MET A 141 2.94 30.81 7.06
CA MET A 141 2.86 31.77 5.95
C MET A 141 4.26 32.01 5.35
N GLY A 142 4.39 31.94 4.03
CA GLY A 142 5.67 32.04 3.33
C GLY A 142 6.21 33.46 3.26
N ILE A 143 5.33 34.45 3.05
CA ILE A 143 5.70 35.86 2.89
C ILE A 143 5.65 36.59 4.24
N ALA A 144 4.53 36.51 4.95
CA ALA A 144 4.32 37.20 6.23
C ALA A 144 4.88 36.43 7.43
N GLY A 145 5.17 35.13 7.29
CA GLY A 145 5.58 34.29 8.41
C GLY A 145 7.04 34.52 8.82
N THR A 146 7.26 34.50 10.13
CA THR A 146 8.59 34.52 10.74
C THR A 146 9.33 33.20 10.47
N GLU A 147 10.67 33.24 10.42
CA GLU A 147 11.47 32.02 10.21
C GLU A 147 11.21 30.96 11.29
N VAL A 148 10.98 31.38 12.54
CA VAL A 148 10.63 30.47 13.64
C VAL A 148 9.31 29.74 13.37
N ALA A 149 8.31 30.43 12.82
CA ALA A 149 7.03 29.81 12.46
C ALA A 149 7.21 28.82 11.29
N LYS A 150 8.02 29.16 10.29
CA LYS A 150 8.32 28.28 9.15
C LYS A 150 9.08 27.02 9.56
N GLU A 151 10.04 27.14 10.47
CA GLU A 151 10.79 25.98 11.01
C GLU A 151 9.91 25.07 11.88
N SER A 152 8.85 25.61 12.48
CA SER A 152 7.94 24.85 13.36
C SER A 152 6.74 24.24 12.64
N ALA A 153 6.56 24.52 11.34
CA ALA A 153 5.41 24.09 10.56
C ALA A 153 5.78 22.94 9.61
N ASP A 154 4.81 22.06 9.32
CA ASP A 154 4.99 20.97 8.35
C ASP A 154 4.87 21.46 6.89
N ILE A 155 4.05 22.50 6.67
CA ILE A 155 3.74 23.03 5.34
C ILE A 155 3.89 24.55 5.33
N ILE A 156 4.67 25.05 4.38
CA ILE A 156 4.85 26.49 4.16
C ILE A 156 3.98 26.93 2.97
N VAL A 157 3.05 27.86 3.22
CA VAL A 157 2.14 28.44 2.23
C VAL A 157 2.84 29.62 1.54
N LEU A 158 3.46 29.36 0.38
CA LEU A 158 4.31 30.34 -0.31
C LEU A 158 3.59 31.62 -0.77
N ASP A 159 2.28 31.56 -0.98
CA ASP A 159 1.47 32.66 -1.53
C ASP A 159 0.64 33.40 -0.47
N ASP A 160 0.76 33.02 0.81
CA ASP A 160 -0.01 33.57 1.92
C ASP A 160 -1.54 33.56 1.67
N ASN A 161 -2.02 32.61 0.86
CA ASN A 161 -3.42 32.49 0.52
C ASN A 161 -4.09 31.35 1.29
N PHE A 162 -5.18 31.70 1.97
CA PHE A 162 -5.98 30.73 2.71
C PHE A 162 -6.61 29.65 1.82
N SER A 163 -6.81 29.94 0.53
CA SER A 163 -7.29 28.97 -0.47
C SER A 163 -6.33 27.80 -0.70
N THR A 164 -5.03 28.02 -0.46
CA THR A 164 -3.99 26.99 -0.59
C THR A 164 -4.19 25.88 0.44
N ILE A 165 -4.63 26.21 1.66
CA ILE A 165 -4.92 25.23 2.72
C ILE A 165 -6.04 24.26 2.31
N VAL A 166 -7.11 24.77 1.69
CA VAL A 166 -8.18 23.90 1.15
C VAL A 166 -7.67 23.04 0.00
N SER A 167 -6.77 23.56 -0.82
CA SER A 167 -6.17 22.79 -1.91
C SER A 167 -5.31 21.66 -1.37
N VAL A 168 -4.53 21.91 -0.31
CA VAL A 168 -3.77 20.89 0.42
C VAL A 168 -4.70 19.82 0.99
N ALA A 169 -5.80 20.21 1.63
CA ALA A 169 -6.78 19.24 2.16
C ALA A 169 -7.40 18.36 1.04
N LYS A 170 -7.72 18.93 -0.12
CA LYS A 170 -8.21 18.19 -1.30
C LYS A 170 -7.16 17.19 -1.80
N TRP A 171 -5.90 17.61 -1.93
CA TRP A 171 -4.81 16.73 -2.34
C TRP A 171 -4.54 15.63 -1.31
N GLY A 172 -4.56 15.95 -0.01
CA GLY A 172 -4.42 14.97 1.06
C GLY A 172 -5.49 13.87 1.00
N ARG A 173 -6.76 14.26 0.84
CA ARG A 173 -7.87 13.30 0.65
C ARG A 173 -7.69 12.44 -0.60
N SER A 174 -7.26 13.04 -1.72
CA SER A 174 -7.00 12.31 -2.97
C SER A 174 -5.88 11.27 -2.82
N VAL A 175 -4.76 11.65 -2.19
CA VAL A 175 -3.63 10.76 -1.94
C VAL A 175 -4.04 9.61 -1.02
N TYR A 176 -4.76 9.89 0.07
CA TYR A 176 -5.25 8.86 0.99
C TYR A 176 -6.11 7.81 0.26
N ILE A 177 -7.08 8.26 -0.54
CA ILE A 177 -7.95 7.38 -1.33
C ILE A 177 -7.13 6.54 -2.32
N ASN A 178 -6.13 7.13 -2.97
CA ASN A 178 -5.29 6.41 -3.92
C ASN A 178 -4.41 5.36 -3.23
N ILE A 179 -3.87 5.65 -2.04
CA ILE A 179 -3.13 4.69 -1.22
C ILE A 179 -4.05 3.52 -0.83
N GLN A 180 -5.28 3.80 -0.37
CA GLN A 180 -6.23 2.74 -0.02
C GLN A 180 -6.55 1.84 -1.21
N LYS A 181 -6.81 2.42 -2.39
CA LYS A 181 -7.04 1.66 -3.63
C LYS A 181 -5.84 0.79 -3.99
N PHE A 182 -4.63 1.32 -3.85
CA PHE A 182 -3.40 0.57 -4.09
C PHE A 182 -3.25 -0.58 -3.09
N VAL A 183 -3.42 -0.33 -1.79
CA VAL A 183 -3.33 -1.36 -0.75
C VAL A 183 -4.39 -2.45 -0.95
N GLN A 184 -5.64 -2.07 -1.26
CA GLN A 184 -6.70 -3.02 -1.55
C GLN A 184 -6.35 -3.91 -2.74
N PHE A 185 -5.90 -3.32 -3.85
CA PHE A 185 -5.46 -4.06 -5.03
C PHE A 185 -4.30 -5.01 -4.70
N GLN A 186 -3.28 -4.53 -3.98
CA GLN A 186 -2.11 -5.31 -3.63
C GLN A 186 -2.42 -6.46 -2.68
N LEU A 187 -3.28 -6.22 -1.67
CA LEU A 187 -3.71 -7.27 -0.75
C LEU A 187 -4.46 -8.37 -1.48
N THR A 188 -5.42 -8.02 -2.35
CA THR A 188 -6.13 -9.00 -3.18
C THR A 188 -5.17 -9.90 -3.96
N LEU A 189 -4.15 -9.33 -4.59
CA LEU A 189 -3.15 -10.11 -5.33
C LEU A 189 -2.27 -10.97 -4.42
N LEU A 190 -1.81 -10.42 -3.29
CA LEU A 190 -0.96 -11.13 -2.33
C LEU A 190 -1.68 -12.32 -1.69
N TRP A 191 -2.98 -12.20 -1.38
CA TRP A 191 -3.76 -13.31 -0.81
C TRP A 191 -3.91 -14.47 -1.80
N VAL A 192 -4.13 -14.17 -3.07
CA VAL A 192 -4.19 -15.21 -4.12
C VAL A 192 -2.83 -15.88 -4.27
N ASN A 193 -1.75 -15.10 -4.32
CA ASN A 193 -0.39 -15.64 -4.40
C ASN A 193 -0.04 -16.52 -3.19
N LEU A 194 -0.38 -16.05 -1.98
CA LEU A 194 -0.11 -16.79 -0.75
C LEU A 194 -0.80 -18.15 -0.74
N ILE A 195 -2.07 -18.24 -1.17
CA ILE A 195 -2.80 -19.52 -1.19
C ILE A 195 -2.16 -20.49 -2.19
N MET A 196 -1.89 -20.03 -3.42
CA MET A 196 -1.31 -20.89 -4.47
C MET A 196 0.10 -21.36 -4.08
N ASP A 197 0.97 -20.45 -3.66
CA ASP A 197 2.37 -20.76 -3.33
C ASP A 197 2.49 -21.61 -2.06
N THR A 198 1.64 -21.35 -1.05
CA THR A 198 1.66 -22.12 0.21
C THR A 198 1.22 -23.56 -0.02
N LEU A 199 0.15 -23.78 -0.80
CA LEU A 199 -0.30 -25.12 -1.13
C LEU A 199 0.79 -25.88 -1.88
N GLY A 200 1.44 -25.25 -2.86
CA GLY A 200 2.52 -25.88 -3.63
C GLY A 200 3.77 -26.17 -2.80
N ALA A 201 4.14 -25.28 -1.88
CA ALA A 201 5.23 -25.53 -0.93
C ALA A 201 4.95 -26.74 -0.03
N ILE A 202 3.72 -26.88 0.47
CA ILE A 202 3.29 -28.04 1.27
C ILE A 202 3.33 -29.32 0.43
N ALA A 203 2.90 -29.26 -0.84
CA ALA A 203 2.93 -30.40 -1.74
C ALA A 203 4.37 -30.93 -1.95
N LEU A 204 5.32 -30.03 -2.19
CA LEU A 204 6.74 -30.38 -2.36
C LEU A 204 7.39 -30.87 -1.04
N ALA A 205 6.97 -30.33 0.11
CA ALA A 205 7.51 -30.74 1.41
C ALA A 205 7.02 -32.12 1.89
N THR A 206 5.90 -32.61 1.36
CA THR A 206 5.24 -33.86 1.79
C THR A 206 5.54 -35.04 0.88
N GLU A 207 6.48 -34.91 -0.06
CA GLU A 207 6.83 -36.01 -0.96
C GLU A 207 7.51 -37.16 -0.23
N PRO A 208 7.09 -38.42 -0.48
CA PRO A 208 7.70 -39.58 0.16
C PRO A 208 9.14 -39.79 -0.33
N PRO A 209 10.03 -40.33 0.53
CA PRO A 209 11.41 -40.62 0.14
C PRO A 209 11.45 -41.65 -0.99
N HIS A 210 12.44 -41.53 -1.88
CA HIS A 210 12.68 -42.45 -2.99
C HIS A 210 13.98 -43.24 -2.77
N GLU A 211 14.02 -44.48 -3.26
CA GLU A 211 15.12 -45.42 -3.01
C GLU A 211 16.49 -44.91 -3.50
N GLY A 212 16.52 -44.06 -4.53
CA GLY A 212 17.74 -43.47 -5.06
C GLY A 212 18.45 -42.47 -4.14
N LEU A 213 17.82 -42.05 -3.02
CA LEU A 213 18.44 -41.15 -2.05
C LEU A 213 19.65 -41.79 -1.36
N MET A 214 19.60 -43.11 -1.10
CA MET A 214 20.68 -43.84 -0.41
C MET A 214 21.90 -44.09 -1.29
N SER A 215 21.80 -43.84 -2.61
CA SER A 215 22.92 -43.95 -3.54
C SER A 215 23.76 -42.68 -3.63
N ARG A 216 23.38 -41.60 -2.93
CA ARG A 216 24.09 -40.32 -2.94
C ARG A 216 25.00 -40.20 -1.70
N PRO A 217 26.23 -39.66 -1.84
CA PRO A 217 27.09 -39.39 -0.69
C PRO A 217 26.50 -38.32 0.24
N PRO A 218 26.90 -38.29 1.53
CA PRO A 218 26.41 -37.28 2.47
C PRO A 218 26.83 -35.87 2.08
N VAL A 219 25.95 -34.90 2.36
CA VAL A 219 26.15 -33.48 2.03
C VAL A 219 27.07 -32.82 3.05
N GLY A 220 28.09 -32.08 2.59
CA GLY A 220 29.05 -31.38 3.45
C GLY A 220 28.46 -30.15 4.16
N ARG A 221 29.06 -29.72 5.30
CA ARG A 221 28.55 -28.60 6.10
C ARG A 221 28.71 -27.22 5.45
N GLU A 222 29.67 -27.05 4.54
CA GLU A 222 30.00 -25.76 3.93
C GLU A 222 29.42 -25.57 2.51
N VAL A 223 28.58 -26.50 2.05
CA VAL A 223 27.99 -26.39 0.71
C VAL A 223 26.78 -25.45 0.72
N SER A 224 26.71 -24.57 -0.27
CA SER A 224 25.58 -23.66 -0.45
C SER A 224 24.27 -24.42 -0.66
N LEU A 225 23.21 -23.98 0.02
CA LEU A 225 21.86 -24.56 -0.10
C LEU A 225 21.32 -24.49 -1.53
N ILE A 226 21.65 -23.42 -2.26
CA ILE A 226 21.27 -23.24 -3.67
C ILE A 226 22.46 -23.63 -4.55
N SER A 227 22.34 -24.76 -5.26
CA SER A 227 23.37 -25.23 -6.19
C SER A 227 23.41 -24.43 -7.49
N THR A 228 24.52 -24.48 -8.23
CA THR A 228 24.62 -23.86 -9.56
C THR A 228 23.58 -24.41 -10.54
N MET A 229 23.18 -25.68 -10.38
CA MET A 229 22.11 -26.29 -11.16
C MET A 229 20.74 -25.67 -10.84
N MET A 230 20.47 -25.35 -9.57
CA MET A 230 19.27 -24.61 -9.17
C MET A 230 19.27 -23.20 -9.74
N TRP A 231 20.40 -22.48 -9.67
CA TRP A 231 20.53 -21.15 -10.24
C TRP A 231 20.24 -21.11 -11.74
N ARG A 232 20.73 -22.09 -12.51
CA ARG A 232 20.39 -22.25 -13.93
C ARG A 232 18.88 -22.39 -14.15
N ASN A 233 18.24 -23.27 -13.37
CA ASN A 233 16.80 -23.50 -13.49
C ASN A 233 16.00 -22.26 -13.08
N ILE A 234 16.37 -21.59 -11.98
CA ILE A 234 15.74 -20.35 -11.48
C ILE A 234 15.86 -19.23 -12.51
N ILE A 235 17.08 -18.92 -12.98
CA ILE A 235 17.30 -17.83 -13.93
C ILE A 235 16.57 -18.11 -15.25
N GLY A 236 16.64 -19.35 -15.76
CA GLY A 236 15.98 -19.69 -17.01
C GLY A 236 14.46 -19.61 -16.94
N GLN A 237 13.85 -20.14 -15.87
CA GLN A 237 12.40 -20.05 -15.66
C GLN A 237 11.94 -18.60 -15.46
N SER A 238 12.64 -17.82 -14.61
CA SER A 238 12.33 -16.41 -14.39
C SER A 238 12.47 -15.58 -15.67
N THR A 239 13.48 -15.85 -16.50
CA THR A 239 13.66 -15.16 -17.78
C THR A 239 12.52 -15.47 -18.75
N PHE A 240 12.11 -16.74 -18.84
CA PHE A 240 10.97 -17.14 -19.67
C PHE A 240 9.66 -16.48 -19.21
N GLN A 241 9.37 -16.53 -17.91
CA GLN A 241 8.17 -15.92 -17.35
C GLN A 241 8.16 -14.41 -17.58
N LEU A 242 9.29 -13.73 -17.32
CA LEU A 242 9.42 -12.29 -17.55
C LEU A 242 9.23 -11.94 -19.03
N ALA A 243 9.83 -12.70 -19.95
CA ALA A 243 9.69 -12.47 -21.39
C ALA A 243 8.23 -12.59 -21.84
N ILE A 244 7.50 -13.61 -21.39
CA ILE A 244 6.07 -13.77 -21.69
C ILE A 244 5.27 -12.58 -21.17
N LEU A 245 5.47 -12.21 -19.90
CA LEU A 245 4.76 -11.10 -19.29
C LEU A 245 5.00 -9.80 -20.06
N LEU A 246 6.26 -9.50 -20.43
CA LEU A 246 6.60 -8.30 -21.19
C LEU A 246 5.98 -8.33 -22.60
N VAL A 247 6.08 -9.45 -23.32
CA VAL A 247 5.50 -9.58 -24.68
C VAL A 247 3.99 -9.37 -24.65
N PHE A 248 3.26 -9.96 -23.70
CA PHE A 248 1.82 -9.76 -23.60
C PHE A 248 1.45 -8.39 -23.05
N ASN A 249 2.25 -7.80 -22.17
CA ASN A 249 2.00 -6.45 -21.67
C ASN A 249 2.11 -5.40 -22.80
N PHE A 250 3.15 -5.49 -23.65
CA PHE A 250 3.38 -4.53 -24.73
C PHE A 250 2.60 -4.83 -26.02
N THR A 251 2.50 -6.10 -26.42
CA THR A 251 1.98 -6.50 -27.73
C THR A 251 0.78 -7.45 -27.62
N GLY A 252 0.33 -7.78 -26.42
CA GLY A 252 -0.74 -8.77 -26.21
C GLY A 252 -2.06 -8.41 -26.87
N LYS A 253 -2.42 -7.12 -26.95
CA LYS A 253 -3.64 -6.67 -27.65
C LYS A 253 -3.62 -7.06 -29.13
N GLN A 254 -2.47 -6.90 -29.79
CA GLN A 254 -2.29 -7.23 -31.20
C GLN A 254 -2.17 -8.74 -31.43
N ILE A 255 -1.41 -9.44 -30.57
CA ILE A 255 -1.20 -10.89 -30.66
C ILE A 255 -2.52 -11.65 -30.49
N LEU A 256 -3.33 -11.25 -29.51
CA LEU A 256 -4.61 -11.90 -29.20
C LEU A 256 -5.76 -11.40 -30.07
N ARG A 257 -5.52 -10.43 -30.97
CA ARG A 257 -6.52 -9.79 -31.85
C ARG A 257 -7.79 -9.39 -31.09
N LEU A 258 -7.61 -8.72 -29.95
CA LEU A 258 -8.71 -8.29 -29.11
C LEU A 258 -9.27 -6.97 -29.64
N GLU A 259 -10.56 -6.94 -29.96
CA GLU A 259 -11.29 -5.74 -30.43
C GLU A 259 -12.38 -5.37 -29.40
N GLY A 260 -12.46 -4.10 -29.00
CA GLY A 260 -13.49 -3.58 -28.07
C GLY A 260 -12.95 -2.69 -26.93
N SER A 261 -13.85 -2.04 -26.19
CA SER A 261 -13.54 -1.12 -25.08
C SER A 261 -12.91 -1.81 -23.86
N ASP A 262 -13.24 -3.09 -23.63
CA ASP A 262 -12.81 -3.84 -22.45
C ASP A 262 -11.51 -4.64 -22.66
N THR A 263 -10.82 -4.38 -23.77
CA THR A 263 -9.58 -5.05 -24.20
C THR A 263 -8.51 -5.11 -23.11
N THR A 264 -8.35 -4.05 -22.33
CA THR A 264 -7.30 -3.97 -21.31
C THR A 264 -7.59 -4.92 -20.13
N ILE A 265 -8.84 -5.05 -19.71
CA ILE A 265 -9.22 -5.91 -18.58
C ILE A 265 -9.11 -7.38 -18.97
N VAL A 266 -9.56 -7.73 -20.18
CA VAL A 266 -9.42 -9.09 -20.73
C VAL A 266 -7.95 -9.47 -20.87
N LEU A 267 -7.11 -8.56 -21.37
CA LEU A 267 -5.67 -8.80 -21.48
C LEU A 267 -5.01 -8.99 -20.09
N ASN A 268 -5.32 -8.13 -19.12
CA ASN A 268 -4.77 -8.25 -17.77
C ASN A 268 -5.19 -9.57 -17.11
N THR A 269 -6.45 -10.00 -17.32
CA THR A 269 -6.95 -11.29 -16.84
C THR A 269 -6.22 -12.45 -17.49
N PHE A 270 -6.01 -12.39 -18.81
CA PHE A 270 -5.26 -13.40 -19.55
C PHE A 270 -3.79 -13.50 -19.10
N ILE A 271 -3.13 -12.36 -18.89
CA ILE A 271 -1.75 -12.28 -18.36
C ILE A 271 -1.69 -12.92 -16.98
N PHE A 272 -2.61 -12.56 -16.09
CA PHE A 272 -2.73 -13.14 -14.76
C PHE A 272 -2.95 -14.65 -14.82
N ASN A 273 -3.89 -15.12 -15.64
CA ASN A 273 -4.19 -16.55 -15.79
C ASN A 273 -2.98 -17.34 -16.32
N THR A 274 -2.29 -16.78 -17.32
CA THR A 274 -1.09 -17.38 -17.90
C THR A 274 0.04 -17.47 -16.86
N PHE A 275 0.22 -16.43 -16.04
CA PHE A 275 1.20 -16.43 -14.96
C PHE A 275 0.94 -17.53 -13.92
N VAL A 276 -0.31 -17.69 -13.49
CA VAL A 276 -0.68 -18.76 -12.54
C VAL A 276 -0.40 -20.14 -13.13
N PHE A 277 -0.75 -20.37 -14.39
CA PHE A 277 -0.41 -21.64 -15.05
C PHE A 277 1.09 -21.87 -15.16
N CYS A 278 1.88 -20.84 -15.47
CA CYS A 278 3.34 -20.93 -15.42
C CYS A 278 3.84 -21.38 -14.04
N GLN A 279 3.23 -20.91 -12.94
CA GLN A 279 3.60 -21.35 -11.58
C GLN A 279 3.21 -22.80 -11.32
N VAL A 280 2.00 -23.24 -11.69
CA VAL A 280 1.55 -24.64 -11.55
C VAL A 280 2.51 -25.60 -12.28
N PHE A 281 2.92 -25.25 -13.50
CA PHE A 281 3.89 -26.07 -14.24
C PHE A 281 5.31 -25.97 -13.69
N ASN A 282 5.70 -24.82 -13.15
CA ASN A 282 6.98 -24.67 -12.46
C ASN A 282 7.03 -25.52 -11.17
N GLU A 283 5.92 -25.64 -10.43
CA GLU A 283 5.78 -26.52 -9.27
C GLU A 283 6.04 -27.99 -9.65
N ILE A 284 5.46 -28.44 -10.78
CA ILE A 284 5.75 -29.76 -11.35
C ILE A 284 7.23 -29.90 -11.72
N ASN A 285 7.85 -28.85 -12.26
CA ASN A 285 9.27 -28.87 -12.60
C ASN A 285 10.20 -28.93 -11.37
N CYS A 286 9.84 -28.26 -10.28
CA CYS A 286 10.62 -28.18 -9.04
C CYS A 286 10.67 -29.52 -8.28
N ARG A 287 9.74 -30.44 -8.58
CA ARG A 287 9.66 -31.79 -7.99
C ARG A 287 10.93 -32.62 -8.18
N ASP A 288 11.55 -32.56 -9.35
CA ASP A 288 12.85 -33.20 -9.60
C ASP A 288 13.74 -32.25 -10.39
N MET A 289 14.77 -31.72 -9.73
CA MET A 289 15.64 -30.69 -10.30
C MET A 289 16.64 -31.24 -11.32
N GLU A 290 16.94 -32.55 -11.27
CA GLU A 290 17.99 -33.20 -12.07
C GLU A 290 17.41 -34.05 -13.20
N LYS A 291 16.30 -34.78 -12.97
CA LYS A 291 15.75 -35.67 -14.00
C LYS A 291 14.90 -34.90 -15.01
N ILE A 292 15.01 -35.35 -16.26
CA ILE A 292 14.22 -34.83 -17.39
C ILE A 292 12.75 -35.28 -17.26
N ASN A 293 12.50 -36.50 -16.79
CA ASN A 293 11.15 -37.06 -16.62
C ASN A 293 10.51 -36.63 -15.29
N VAL A 294 10.02 -35.39 -15.24
CA VAL A 294 9.36 -34.83 -14.04
C VAL A 294 7.98 -35.43 -13.76
N PHE A 295 7.35 -36.04 -14.78
CA PHE A 295 6.05 -36.71 -14.64
C PHE A 295 6.13 -38.08 -13.93
N ARG A 296 7.32 -38.65 -13.76
CA ARG A 296 7.47 -39.99 -13.19
C ARG A 296 7.06 -39.98 -11.72
N GLY A 297 6.06 -40.79 -11.38
CA GLY A 297 5.57 -40.93 -10.00
C GLY A 297 4.68 -39.78 -9.50
N ILE A 298 4.21 -38.87 -10.36
CA ILE A 298 3.29 -37.79 -9.93
C ILE A 298 2.00 -38.39 -9.37
N PHE A 299 1.44 -39.37 -10.06
CA PHE A 299 0.22 -40.07 -9.63
C PHE A 299 0.40 -40.94 -8.38
N GLY A 300 1.63 -41.12 -7.91
CA GLY A 300 1.91 -41.84 -6.66
C GLY A 300 1.76 -40.98 -5.40
N SER A 301 1.84 -39.64 -5.55
CA SER A 301 1.64 -38.70 -4.43
C SER A 301 0.24 -38.08 -4.54
N TRP A 302 -0.72 -38.65 -3.82
CA TRP A 302 -2.10 -38.16 -3.85
C TRP A 302 -2.22 -36.74 -3.27
N ILE A 303 -1.37 -36.37 -2.32
CA ILE A 303 -1.30 -35.01 -1.75
C ILE A 303 -0.87 -34.00 -2.82
N PHE A 304 0.22 -34.30 -3.55
CA PHE A 304 0.71 -33.44 -4.62
C PHE A 304 -0.34 -33.27 -5.73
N LEU A 305 -0.97 -34.37 -6.16
CA LEU A 305 -2.04 -34.32 -7.15
C LEU A 305 -3.25 -33.52 -6.66
N GLY A 306 -3.63 -33.69 -5.38
CA GLY A 306 -4.73 -32.95 -4.76
C GLY A 306 -4.48 -31.44 -4.73
N VAL A 307 -3.26 -31.01 -4.42
CA VAL A 307 -2.87 -29.59 -4.43
C VAL A 307 -2.95 -29.01 -5.84
N ILE A 308 -2.34 -29.65 -6.84
CA ILE A 308 -2.36 -29.15 -8.23
C ILE A 308 -3.80 -29.03 -8.75
N ILE A 309 -4.65 -30.03 -8.51
CA ILE A 309 -6.06 -29.99 -8.89
C ILE A 309 -6.78 -28.86 -8.16
N SER A 310 -6.57 -28.73 -6.85
CA SER A 310 -7.17 -27.66 -6.04
C SER A 310 -6.77 -26.28 -6.56
N THR A 311 -5.50 -26.04 -6.88
CA THR A 311 -5.01 -24.77 -7.43
C THR A 311 -5.68 -24.44 -8.76
N VAL A 312 -5.82 -25.42 -9.66
CA VAL A 312 -6.52 -25.22 -10.94
C VAL A 312 -8.01 -24.91 -10.73
N VAL A 313 -8.67 -25.60 -9.79
CA VAL A 313 -10.09 -25.34 -9.46
C VAL A 313 -10.26 -23.94 -8.88
N PHE A 314 -9.43 -23.53 -7.93
CA PHE A 314 -9.45 -22.17 -7.38
C PHE A 314 -9.21 -21.12 -8.47
N GLN A 315 -8.29 -21.39 -9.41
CA GLN A 315 -8.03 -20.48 -10.52
C GLN A 315 -9.26 -20.31 -11.42
N VAL A 316 -9.97 -21.39 -11.74
CA VAL A 316 -11.24 -21.33 -12.49
C VAL A 316 -12.28 -20.52 -11.72
N VAL A 317 -12.42 -20.74 -10.41
CA VAL A 317 -13.35 -20.01 -9.56
C VAL A 317 -13.02 -18.51 -9.53
N ILE A 318 -11.75 -18.16 -9.38
CA ILE A 318 -11.29 -16.76 -9.32
C ILE A 318 -11.56 -16.03 -10.65
N VAL A 319 -11.26 -16.65 -11.78
CA VAL A 319 -11.37 -16.02 -13.10
C VAL A 319 -12.82 -15.93 -13.57
N GLU A 320 -13.63 -16.96 -13.33
CA GLU A 320 -15.00 -17.02 -13.87
C GLU A 320 -16.04 -16.39 -12.92
N PHE A 321 -15.87 -16.51 -11.59
CA PHE A 321 -16.91 -16.15 -10.62
C PHE A 321 -16.52 -15.00 -9.68
N LEU A 322 -15.23 -14.71 -9.46
CA LEU A 322 -14.77 -13.64 -8.56
C LEU A 322 -14.25 -12.40 -9.31
N GLY A 323 -14.80 -12.10 -10.49
CA GLY A 323 -14.39 -10.99 -11.34
C GLY A 323 -14.32 -9.62 -10.64
N THR A 324 -15.30 -9.32 -9.78
CA THR A 324 -15.35 -8.06 -9.03
C THR A 324 -14.31 -7.98 -7.92
N PHE A 325 -13.86 -9.11 -7.37
CA PHE A 325 -12.84 -9.14 -6.32
C PHE A 325 -11.43 -9.10 -6.92
N ALA A 326 -11.17 -9.93 -7.92
CA ALA A 326 -9.86 -10.06 -8.57
C ALA A 326 -9.63 -9.06 -9.72
N SER A 327 -10.61 -8.20 -10.02
CA SER A 327 -10.60 -7.32 -11.20
C SER A 327 -10.36 -8.09 -12.50
N THR A 328 -10.95 -9.29 -12.58
CA THR A 328 -10.86 -10.21 -13.72
C THR A 328 -12.17 -10.23 -14.51
N THR A 329 -12.08 -10.60 -15.79
CA THR A 329 -13.24 -10.87 -16.64
C THR A 329 -13.26 -12.33 -17.08
N PRO A 330 -14.44 -12.98 -17.13
CA PRO A 330 -14.57 -14.34 -17.65
C PRO A 330 -13.86 -14.51 -18.99
N LEU A 331 -13.00 -15.53 -19.08
CA LEU A 331 -12.17 -15.74 -20.26
C LEU A 331 -12.88 -16.68 -21.24
N SER A 332 -12.76 -16.40 -22.54
CA SER A 332 -13.23 -17.37 -23.54
C SER A 332 -12.43 -18.66 -23.46
N LEU A 333 -13.06 -19.78 -23.81
CA LEU A 333 -12.41 -21.10 -23.82
C LEU A 333 -11.13 -21.12 -24.67
N LYS A 334 -11.07 -20.34 -25.75
CA LYS A 334 -9.86 -20.18 -26.58
C LYS A 334 -8.70 -19.53 -25.80
N LEU A 335 -8.99 -18.49 -25.02
CA LEU A 335 -7.98 -17.80 -24.20
C LEU A 335 -7.55 -18.66 -23.01
N TRP A 336 -8.47 -19.41 -22.41
CA TRP A 336 -8.13 -20.42 -21.39
C TRP A 336 -7.15 -21.45 -21.92
N LEU A 337 -7.47 -22.10 -23.03
CA LEU A 337 -6.59 -23.10 -23.65
C LEU A 337 -5.23 -22.51 -24.01
N LEU A 338 -5.21 -21.30 -24.58
CA LEU A 338 -3.96 -20.62 -24.91
C LEU A 338 -3.11 -20.34 -23.67
N SER A 339 -3.71 -19.88 -22.57
CA SER A 339 -2.98 -19.62 -21.32
C SER A 339 -2.38 -20.88 -20.71
N VAL A 340 -3.12 -22.00 -20.75
CA VAL A 340 -2.62 -23.32 -20.31
C VAL A 340 -1.48 -23.79 -21.20
N LEU A 341 -1.60 -23.63 -22.53
CA LEU A 341 -0.56 -24.03 -23.48
C LEU A 341 0.74 -23.23 -23.28
N ILE A 342 0.62 -21.91 -23.06
CA ILE A 342 1.78 -21.07 -22.75
C ILE A 342 2.40 -21.48 -21.42
N GLY A 343 1.58 -21.74 -20.40
CA GLY A 343 2.05 -22.30 -19.14
C GLY A 343 2.82 -23.61 -19.34
N ALA A 344 2.27 -24.54 -20.12
CA ALA A 344 2.91 -25.83 -20.40
C ALA A 344 4.23 -25.69 -21.16
N ALA A 345 4.42 -24.62 -21.93
CA ALA A 345 5.69 -24.32 -22.58
C ALA A 345 6.83 -24.05 -21.57
N SER A 346 6.51 -23.68 -20.31
CA SER A 346 7.51 -23.57 -19.24
C SER A 346 8.21 -24.91 -18.94
N LEU A 347 7.50 -26.03 -19.11
CA LEU A 347 8.08 -27.37 -18.98
C LEU A 347 9.04 -27.69 -20.11
N ILE A 348 8.74 -27.25 -21.33
CA ILE A 348 9.63 -27.42 -22.48
C ILE A 348 10.93 -26.65 -22.22
N VAL A 349 10.82 -25.40 -21.75
CA VAL A 349 11.97 -24.60 -21.33
C VAL A 349 12.74 -25.29 -20.20
N ALA A 350 12.05 -25.90 -19.23
CA ALA A 350 12.71 -26.65 -18.17
C ALA A 350 13.54 -27.83 -18.71
N VAL A 351 13.00 -28.58 -19.67
CA VAL A 351 13.72 -29.67 -20.34
C VAL A 351 14.95 -29.12 -21.07
N ILE A 352 14.81 -28.02 -21.81
CA ILE A 352 15.94 -27.36 -22.49
C ILE A 352 17.02 -26.93 -21.49
N LEU A 353 16.64 -26.33 -20.37
CA LEU A 353 17.59 -25.91 -19.32
C LEU A 353 18.30 -27.12 -18.70
N LYS A 354 17.59 -28.23 -18.48
CA LYS A 354 18.16 -29.46 -17.93
C LYS A 354 19.15 -30.13 -18.91
N LEU A 355 18.98 -29.94 -20.22
CA LEU A 355 19.93 -30.42 -21.25
C LEU A 355 21.25 -29.65 -21.27
N ILE A 356 21.29 -28.42 -20.75
CA ILE A 356 22.52 -27.63 -20.66
C ILE A 356 23.33 -28.16 -19.48
N THR A 357 24.24 -29.10 -19.74
CA THR A 357 25.12 -29.68 -18.72
C THR A 357 26.02 -28.59 -18.15
N ILE A 358 25.88 -28.30 -16.86
CA ILE A 358 26.86 -27.51 -16.12
C ILE A 358 27.89 -28.50 -15.60
N GLU A 359 29.16 -28.31 -15.97
CA GLU A 359 30.26 -29.07 -15.38
C GLU A 359 30.18 -28.94 -13.85
N GLN A 360 29.92 -30.06 -13.18
CA GLN A 360 30.07 -30.13 -11.74
C GLN A 360 31.56 -29.91 -11.47
N ARG A 361 31.89 -28.76 -10.87
CA ARG A 361 33.23 -28.49 -10.39
C ARG A 361 33.51 -29.54 -9.32
N ASN A 362 34.24 -30.60 -9.69
CA ASN A 362 34.69 -31.64 -8.76
C ASN A 362 35.44 -30.97 -7.62
N THR A 363 34.75 -30.74 -6.50
CA THR A 363 35.41 -30.47 -5.23
C THR A 363 36.12 -31.76 -4.86
N LYS A 364 37.43 -31.83 -5.11
CA LYS A 364 38.29 -32.83 -4.48
C LYS A 364 37.97 -32.82 -2.99
N HIS A 365 37.54 -33.95 -2.44
CA HIS A 365 37.37 -34.09 -1.00
C HIS A 365 38.72 -33.76 -0.33
N HIS A 366 38.69 -32.83 0.63
CA HIS A 366 39.85 -32.42 1.40
C HIS A 366 40.24 -33.43 2.49
N ASP A 367 39.69 -34.65 2.44
CA ASP A 367 39.78 -35.60 3.56
C ASP A 367 40.94 -36.60 3.41
N GLY A 368 41.74 -36.51 2.34
CA GLY A 368 42.98 -37.29 2.21
C GLY A 368 42.79 -38.82 2.06
N TYR A 369 41.56 -39.29 1.90
CA TYR A 369 41.26 -40.69 1.63
C TYR A 369 40.72 -40.85 0.21
N ASP A 370 41.42 -41.65 -0.60
CA ASP A 370 40.87 -42.19 -1.84
C ASP A 370 39.75 -43.18 -1.51
N LEU A 371 38.71 -43.22 -2.36
CA LEU A 371 37.68 -44.26 -2.30
C LEU A 371 38.36 -45.64 -2.37
N LEU A 372 38.12 -46.49 -1.37
CA LEU A 372 38.61 -47.87 -1.40
C LEU A 372 38.07 -48.53 -2.68
N PRO A 373 38.93 -49.19 -3.48
CA PRO A 373 38.47 -49.91 -4.65
C PRO A 373 37.45 -50.97 -4.20
N ASN A 374 36.29 -51.00 -4.86
CA ASN A 374 35.35 -52.09 -4.71
C ASN A 374 36.07 -53.39 -5.12
N GLY A 375 36.40 -54.25 -4.17
CA GLY A 375 36.89 -55.60 -4.45
C GLY A 375 35.73 -56.62 -4.46
N PRO A 376 35.90 -57.80 -5.10
CA PRO A 376 37.00 -58.24 -5.96
C PRO A 376 36.53 -58.63 -7.37
N GLU A 377 37.02 -57.94 -8.39
CA GLU A 377 37.33 -58.55 -9.70
C GLU A 377 38.86 -58.70 -9.77
N LEU A 378 39.40 -59.59 -8.94
CA LEU A 378 40.76 -60.16 -9.03
C LEU A 378 40.73 -61.52 -8.31
N ALA A 379 40.02 -62.47 -8.93
CA ALA A 379 40.20 -63.92 -8.81
C ALA A 379 39.47 -64.60 -9.98
#